data_AF-A0A2V9LEA9-F1
#
_entry.id   AF-A0A2V9LEA9-F1
#
_cell.length_a   1.000
_cell.length_b   1.000
_cell.length_c   1.000
_cell.angle_alpha   90.00
_cell.angle_beta   90.00
_cell.angle_gamma   90.00
#
_symmetry.space_group_name_H-M   'P 1'
#
loop_
_entity.id
_entity.type
_entity.pdbx_description
1 polymer ?
#
loop_
_entity_poly.entity_id
_entity_poly.type
_entity_poly.pdbx_seq_one_letter_code
_entity_poly.pdbx_strand_id
1 'polypeptide(L)'
;MLIVGIGAFLGAAMIIVYDSFLAENYRRLLARGAAEKLPAPRPVRWSTAKKLAIIAWLPFLVSLSIVVVPSGMAGVRVSQISGTRPGTLYPGVHFIKPLLEHAELFDVRDRVFTTYAAPEPAHKVEVLSVTSQEGLTIGLAINVRYQLDPRRLDYIQNNLPQPVEEQIVPPVVASAFREIVPNYTVRDVFAARREEIRKRTTDAISKRLGADGILVKEVMVRDIKLPEQYAQGLEGLLLKEQENDRLVFETQIQEKQVRIAELQADAAKVREVKHAEGDAQVRVLQAKSESDAMQYTLPLKEKQIQQTRLEAQARKESTIKNAEAAAEAKVIDSKAEHERRNMLADAEANRIRVTAVADADRMKSEAIVLKQNPLLINKIIAEKLSDKV
;
A
#
# COMPACT_ATOMS: atom_id res chain seq x y z
N MET A 1 48.76 -56.68 -17.66
CA MET A 1 50.20 -56.46 -17.96
C MET A 1 51.05 -56.58 -16.69
N LEU A 2 50.77 -55.80 -15.64
CA LEU A 2 51.52 -55.80 -14.37
C LEU A 2 51.61 -57.18 -13.66
N ILE A 3 50.49 -57.92 -13.57
CA ILE A 3 50.43 -59.26 -12.94
C ILE A 3 51.29 -60.30 -13.68
N VAL A 4 51.34 -60.21 -15.02
CA VAL A 4 52.15 -61.11 -15.86
C VAL A 4 53.64 -60.81 -15.69
N GLY A 5 54.02 -59.52 -15.63
CA GLY A 5 55.39 -59.10 -15.37
C GLY A 5 55.88 -59.53 -13.99
N ILE A 6 55.06 -59.34 -12.94
CA ILE A 6 55.37 -59.78 -11.57
C ILE A 6 55.47 -61.31 -11.50
N GLY A 7 54.54 -62.04 -12.11
CA GLY A 7 54.56 -63.52 -12.14
C GLY A 7 55.82 -64.09 -12.81
N ALA A 8 56.25 -63.49 -13.93
CA ALA A 8 57.47 -63.89 -14.62
C ALA A 8 58.75 -63.56 -13.81
N PHE A 9 58.76 -62.43 -13.09
CA PHE A 9 59.88 -62.07 -12.21
C PHE A 9 59.98 -63.00 -11.00
N LEU A 10 58.85 -63.34 -10.36
CA LEU A 10 58.79 -64.31 -9.27
C LEU A 10 59.18 -65.72 -9.73
N GLY A 11 58.76 -66.14 -10.94
CA GLY A 11 59.18 -67.41 -11.54
C GLY A 11 60.69 -67.47 -11.79
N ALA A 12 61.29 -66.40 -12.31
CA ALA A 12 62.74 -66.31 -12.49
C ALA A 12 63.50 -66.36 -11.16
N ALA A 13 63.03 -65.64 -10.13
CA ALA A 13 63.60 -65.67 -8.78
C ALA A 13 63.48 -67.06 -8.14
N MET A 14 62.33 -67.72 -8.27
CA MET A 14 62.10 -69.07 -7.74
C MET A 14 63.03 -70.11 -8.38
N ILE A 15 63.30 -70.01 -9.69
CA ILE A 15 64.25 -70.91 -10.38
C ILE A 15 65.68 -70.72 -9.85
N ILE A 16 66.11 -69.48 -9.65
CA ILE A 16 67.46 -69.19 -9.12
C ILE A 16 67.57 -69.68 -7.67
N VAL A 17 66.57 -69.40 -6.83
CA VAL A 17 66.55 -69.85 -5.43
C VAL A 17 66.54 -71.38 -5.36
N TYR A 18 65.72 -72.04 -6.18
CA TYR A 18 65.65 -73.50 -6.24
C TYR A 18 66.96 -74.15 -6.70
N ASP A 19 67.55 -73.67 -7.80
CA ASP A 19 68.84 -74.18 -8.31
C ASP A 19 69.97 -73.94 -7.30
N SER A 20 69.97 -72.78 -6.63
CA SER A 20 70.99 -72.46 -5.60
C SER A 20 70.84 -73.32 -4.34
N PHE A 21 69.62 -73.55 -3.87
CA PHE A 21 69.32 -74.44 -2.75
C PHE A 21 69.71 -75.89 -3.05
N LEU A 22 69.44 -76.38 -4.27
CA LEU A 22 69.81 -77.74 -4.69
C LEU A 22 71.33 -77.91 -4.74
N ALA A 23 72.06 -76.88 -5.20
CA ALA A 23 73.52 -76.87 -5.21
C ALA A 23 74.12 -76.83 -3.79
N GLU A 24 73.54 -76.02 -2.89
CA GLU A 24 73.96 -75.93 -1.48
C GLU A 24 73.75 -77.26 -0.74
N ASN A 25 72.59 -77.89 -0.95
CA ASN A 25 72.23 -79.15 -0.30
C ASN A 25 73.11 -80.30 -0.82
N TYR A 26 73.45 -80.31 -2.11
CA TYR A 26 74.40 -81.26 -2.68
C TYR A 26 75.81 -81.09 -2.08
N ARG A 27 76.30 -79.85 -1.92
CA ARG A 27 77.59 -79.58 -1.24
C ARG A 27 77.60 -80.09 0.21
N ARG A 28 76.51 -79.87 0.95
CA ARG A 28 76.37 -80.36 2.34
C ARG A 28 76.34 -81.89 2.43
N LEU A 29 75.75 -82.57 1.44
CA LEU A 29 75.69 -84.03 1.38
C LEU A 29 77.02 -84.67 0.93
N LEU A 30 77.75 -84.03 0.01
CA LEU A 30 79.13 -84.38 -0.34
C LEU A 30 80.07 -84.30 0.88
N ALA A 31 79.96 -83.24 1.68
CA ALA A 31 80.73 -83.07 2.91
C ALA A 31 80.43 -84.15 3.98
N ARG A 32 79.29 -84.85 3.86
CA ARG A 32 78.88 -85.96 4.74
C ARG A 32 79.18 -87.35 4.14
N GLY A 33 79.86 -87.43 2.99
CA GLY A 33 80.27 -88.68 2.36
C GLY A 33 79.17 -89.44 1.60
N ALA A 34 77.97 -88.86 1.42
CA ALA A 34 76.81 -89.52 0.80
C ALA A 34 76.71 -89.29 -0.73
N ALA A 35 77.84 -89.07 -1.40
CA ALA A 35 77.88 -88.58 -2.78
C ALA A 35 77.52 -89.62 -3.85
N GLU A 36 77.61 -90.91 -3.53
CA GLU A 36 77.58 -92.01 -4.50
C GLU A 36 76.17 -92.31 -5.08
N LYS A 37 75.10 -91.76 -4.50
CA LYS A 37 73.70 -92.09 -4.88
C LYS A 37 72.92 -90.96 -5.53
N LEU A 38 73.51 -89.78 -5.77
CA LEU A 38 72.78 -88.62 -6.28
C LEU A 38 73.33 -88.15 -7.63
N PRO A 39 72.46 -87.91 -8.64
CA PRO A 39 72.89 -87.33 -9.90
C PRO A 39 73.45 -85.93 -9.67
N ALA A 40 74.58 -85.60 -10.30
CA ALA A 40 75.23 -84.30 -10.17
C ALA A 40 74.24 -83.15 -10.46
N PRO A 41 74.24 -82.07 -9.65
CA PRO A 41 73.30 -80.97 -9.85
C PRO A 41 73.56 -80.32 -11.21
N ARG A 42 72.47 -80.05 -11.95
CA ARG A 42 72.56 -79.32 -13.22
C ARG A 42 73.15 -77.93 -12.95
N PRO A 43 74.00 -77.39 -13.84
CA PRO A 43 74.54 -76.05 -13.67
C PRO A 43 73.39 -75.04 -13.64
N VAL A 44 73.49 -74.06 -12.73
CA VAL A 44 72.50 -72.99 -12.58
C VAL A 44 72.22 -72.38 -13.95
N ARG A 45 70.94 -72.39 -14.36
CA ARG A 45 70.52 -71.97 -15.70
C ARG A 45 70.45 -70.45 -15.83
N TRP A 46 71.57 -69.77 -15.61
CA TRP A 46 71.69 -68.31 -15.69
C TRP A 46 71.18 -67.74 -17.00
N SER A 47 71.39 -68.43 -18.12
CA SER A 47 70.88 -68.02 -19.43
C SER A 47 69.35 -68.01 -19.49
N THR A 48 68.69 -68.99 -18.86
CA THR A 48 67.23 -69.12 -18.86
C THR A 48 66.59 -68.13 -17.90
N ALA A 49 67.21 -67.93 -16.73
CA ALA A 49 66.79 -66.90 -15.78
C ALA A 49 66.93 -65.48 -16.37
N LYS A 50 68.05 -65.17 -17.05
CA LYS A 50 68.24 -63.89 -17.76
C LYS A 50 67.17 -63.66 -18.83
N LYS A 51 66.85 -64.68 -19.64
CA LYS A 51 65.79 -64.59 -20.66
C LYS A 51 64.42 -64.32 -20.03
N LEU A 52 64.07 -65.03 -18.95
CA LEU A 52 62.82 -64.80 -18.22
C LEU A 52 62.76 -63.40 -17.59
N ALA A 53 63.85 -62.91 -17.01
CA ALA A 53 63.92 -61.57 -16.46
C ALA A 53 63.73 -60.48 -17.52
N ILE A 54 64.36 -60.63 -18.70
CA ILE A 54 64.20 -59.70 -19.84
C ILE A 54 62.75 -59.74 -20.35
N ILE A 55 62.17 -60.93 -20.49
CA ILE A 55 60.78 -61.11 -20.92
C ILE A 55 59.79 -60.53 -19.89
N ALA A 56 60.11 -60.57 -18.60
CA ALA A 56 59.30 -59.99 -17.52
C ALA A 56 59.39 -58.45 -17.49
N TRP A 57 60.57 -57.90 -17.76
CA TRP A 57 60.81 -56.46 -17.77
C TRP A 57 60.10 -55.74 -18.92
N LEU A 58 60.02 -56.37 -20.09
CA LEU A 58 59.40 -55.75 -21.27
C LEU A 58 57.92 -55.32 -21.05
N PRO A 59 56.99 -56.20 -20.63
CA PRO A 59 55.60 -55.81 -20.36
C PRO A 59 55.48 -54.92 -19.11
N PHE A 60 56.41 -55.02 -18.16
CA PHE A 60 56.43 -54.16 -16.99
C PHE A 60 56.76 -52.70 -17.37
N LEU A 61 57.80 -52.48 -18.17
CA LEU A 61 58.16 -51.16 -18.70
C LEU A 61 57.06 -50.59 -19.60
N VAL A 62 56.45 -51.41 -20.47
CA VAL A 62 55.30 -50.98 -21.29
C VAL A 62 54.13 -50.58 -20.40
N SER A 63 53.85 -51.33 -19.33
CA SER A 63 52.76 -51.00 -18.39
C SER A 63 52.99 -49.69 -17.65
N LEU A 64 54.24 -49.39 -17.28
CA LEU A 64 54.60 -48.11 -16.64
C LEU A 64 54.62 -46.95 -17.65
N SER A 65 54.80 -47.25 -18.94
CA SER A 65 54.91 -46.24 -20.00
C SER A 65 53.56 -45.64 -20.37
N ILE A 66 52.48 -46.36 -20.11
CA ILE A 66 51.13 -45.93 -20.44
C ILE A 66 50.59 -45.03 -19.34
N VAL A 67 50.31 -43.77 -19.68
CA VAL A 67 49.58 -42.83 -18.83
C VAL A 67 48.25 -42.49 -19.46
N VAL A 68 47.19 -42.53 -18.66
CA VAL A 68 45.84 -42.15 -19.08
C VAL A 68 45.52 -40.79 -18.48
N VAL A 69 45.32 -39.80 -19.35
CA VAL A 69 44.87 -38.46 -18.95
C VAL A 69 43.34 -38.46 -18.91
N PRO A 70 42.71 -38.23 -17.74
CA PRO A 70 41.26 -38.20 -17.62
C PRO A 70 40.62 -37.06 -18.42
N SER A 71 39.33 -37.20 -18.74
CA SER A 71 38.57 -36.12 -19.39
C SER A 71 38.47 -34.87 -18.49
N GLY A 72 38.78 -33.70 -19.06
CA GLY A 72 38.81 -32.43 -18.35
C GLY A 72 40.14 -32.13 -17.64
N MET A 73 41.10 -33.04 -17.70
CA MET A 73 42.48 -32.80 -17.30
C MET A 73 43.34 -32.66 -18.55
N ALA A 74 44.46 -31.95 -18.44
CA ALA A 74 45.50 -31.94 -19.44
C ALA A 74 46.86 -32.10 -18.76
N GLY A 75 47.74 -32.89 -19.36
CA GLY A 75 49.01 -33.25 -18.79
C GLY A 75 50.19 -32.52 -19.42
N VAL A 76 51.26 -32.32 -18.67
CA VAL A 76 52.55 -31.87 -19.19
C VAL A 76 53.60 -32.92 -18.91
N ARG A 77 54.48 -33.17 -19.89
CA ARG A 77 55.59 -34.11 -19.75
C ARG A 77 56.76 -33.42 -19.07
N VAL A 78 57.02 -33.77 -17.82
CA VAL A 78 58.19 -33.31 -17.06
C VAL A 78 59.27 -34.37 -17.16
N SER A 79 60.36 -34.07 -17.86
CA SER A 79 61.52 -34.95 -17.91
C SER A 79 62.53 -34.59 -16.83
N GLN A 80 63.04 -35.58 -16.11
CA GLN A 80 64.06 -35.35 -15.08
C GLN A 80 65.42 -34.92 -15.67
N ILE A 81 65.67 -35.18 -16.95
CA ILE A 81 66.94 -34.85 -17.63
C ILE A 81 66.84 -33.51 -18.36
N SER A 82 65.78 -33.29 -19.14
CA SER A 82 65.62 -32.12 -20.02
C SER A 82 64.65 -31.07 -19.49
N GLY A 83 64.15 -31.24 -18.27
CA GLY A 83 63.07 -30.43 -17.72
C GLY A 83 61.73 -30.67 -18.43
N THR A 84 60.83 -29.70 -18.30
CA THR A 84 59.48 -29.73 -18.89
C THR A 84 59.56 -29.66 -20.40
N ARG A 85 59.00 -30.66 -21.07
CA ARG A 85 58.98 -30.71 -22.53
C ARG A 85 57.79 -29.93 -23.09
N PRO A 86 57.97 -29.25 -24.23
CA PRO A 86 56.87 -28.61 -24.92
C PRO A 86 55.85 -29.66 -25.40
N GLY A 87 54.59 -29.27 -25.36
CA GLY A 87 53.48 -30.07 -25.86
C GLY A 87 52.64 -30.69 -24.76
N THR A 88 51.37 -30.31 -24.78
CA THR A 88 50.33 -30.73 -23.85
C THR A 88 49.76 -32.09 -24.22
N LEU A 89 49.61 -32.94 -23.22
CA LEU A 89 48.89 -34.21 -23.31
C LEU A 89 47.40 -33.91 -23.10
N TYR A 90 46.62 -34.03 -24.17
CA TYR A 90 45.17 -33.93 -24.11
C TYR A 90 44.56 -35.18 -23.43
N PRO A 91 43.27 -35.17 -23.07
CA PRO A 91 42.60 -36.37 -22.56
C PRO A 91 42.79 -37.57 -23.47
N GLY A 92 43.20 -38.70 -22.90
CA GLY A 92 43.47 -39.92 -23.65
C GLY A 92 44.70 -40.69 -23.17
N VAL A 93 45.00 -41.78 -23.87
CA VAL A 93 46.12 -42.68 -23.55
C VAL A 93 47.38 -42.18 -24.24
N HIS A 94 48.42 -41.92 -23.45
CA HIS A 94 49.71 -41.42 -23.93
C HIS A 94 50.84 -42.34 -23.48
N PHE A 95 51.85 -42.48 -24.33
CA PHE A 95 53.08 -43.20 -24.01
C PHE A 95 54.15 -42.21 -23.56
N ILE A 96 54.65 -42.38 -22.33
CA ILE A 96 55.77 -41.61 -21.77
C ILE A 96 56.90 -42.55 -21.36
N LYS A 97 58.13 -42.06 -21.26
CA LYS A 97 59.27 -42.91 -20.87
C LYS A 97 59.21 -43.19 -19.37
N PRO A 98 58.94 -44.44 -18.93
CA PRO A 98 58.49 -44.82 -17.58
C PRO A 98 59.46 -44.61 -16.40
N LEU A 99 60.52 -43.83 -16.58
CA LEU A 99 61.56 -43.59 -15.58
C LEU A 99 62.19 -42.20 -15.71
N LEU A 100 62.10 -41.61 -16.90
CA LEU A 100 62.72 -40.34 -17.26
C LEU A 100 61.71 -39.21 -17.35
N GLU A 101 60.43 -39.55 -17.51
CA GLU A 101 59.34 -38.63 -17.76
C GLU A 101 58.19 -38.95 -16.80
N HIS A 102 57.67 -37.92 -16.16
CA HIS A 102 56.43 -37.95 -15.41
C HIS A 102 55.40 -37.04 -16.10
N ALA A 103 54.12 -37.40 -16.01
CA ALA A 103 53.04 -36.59 -16.53
C ALA A 103 52.36 -35.86 -15.37
N GLU A 104 52.61 -34.56 -15.25
CA GLU A 104 51.92 -33.72 -14.27
C GLU A 104 50.54 -33.35 -14.83
N LEU A 105 49.47 -33.57 -14.05
CA LEU A 105 48.10 -33.34 -14.51
C LEU A 105 47.55 -32.03 -13.96
N PHE A 106 47.00 -31.22 -14.87
CA PHE A 106 46.32 -29.98 -14.55
C PHE A 106 44.83 -30.10 -14.85
N ASP A 107 44.00 -29.56 -13.97
CA ASP A 107 42.58 -29.39 -14.21
C ASP A 107 42.38 -28.21 -15.15
N VAL A 108 41.94 -28.49 -16.38
CA VAL A 108 41.66 -27.46 -17.39
C VAL A 108 40.18 -27.11 -17.43
N ARG A 109 39.39 -27.48 -16.41
CA ARG A 109 38.00 -27.05 -16.30
C ARG A 109 37.90 -25.64 -15.71
N ASP A 110 36.70 -25.09 -15.81
CA ASP A 110 36.38 -23.80 -15.21
C ASP A 110 36.46 -23.92 -13.70
N ARG A 111 37.31 -23.08 -13.10
CA ARG A 111 37.41 -22.90 -11.65
C ARG A 111 36.92 -21.53 -11.27
N VAL A 112 36.35 -21.44 -10.07
CA VAL A 112 35.87 -20.19 -9.49
C VAL A 112 36.71 -19.90 -8.26
N PHE A 113 37.52 -18.85 -8.34
CA PHE A 113 38.14 -18.28 -7.16
C PHE A 113 37.15 -17.30 -6.52
N THR A 114 36.89 -17.45 -5.23
CA THR A 114 35.99 -16.57 -4.46
C THR A 114 36.81 -15.85 -3.39
N THR A 115 36.65 -14.54 -3.30
CA THR A 115 37.15 -13.69 -2.21
C THR A 115 35.99 -13.25 -1.33
N TYR A 116 36.23 -13.08 -0.04
CA TYR A 116 35.23 -12.67 0.94
C TYR A 116 35.44 -11.21 1.37
N ALA A 117 34.34 -10.51 1.66
CA ALA A 117 34.37 -9.15 2.17
C ALA A 117 34.56 -9.06 3.70
N ALA A 118 34.58 -10.20 4.40
CA ALA A 118 34.80 -10.33 5.84
C ALA A 118 35.58 -11.63 6.15
N PRO A 119 36.32 -11.71 7.28
CA PRO A 119 37.07 -12.90 7.62
C PRO A 119 36.10 -14.02 8.00
N GLU A 120 36.02 -15.08 7.17
CA GLU A 120 35.30 -16.29 7.53
C GLU A 120 36.26 -17.32 8.16
N PRO A 121 35.89 -17.98 9.26
CA PRO A 121 36.75 -18.94 9.96
C PRO A 121 37.00 -20.25 9.18
N ALA A 122 36.26 -20.50 8.09
CA ALA A 122 36.31 -21.75 7.34
C ALA A 122 37.30 -21.75 6.17
N HIS A 123 37.71 -20.58 5.66
CA HIS A 123 38.57 -20.48 4.49
C HIS A 123 39.70 -19.46 4.75
N LYS A 124 40.96 -19.85 4.51
CA LYS A 124 42.15 -18.96 4.58
C LYS A 124 42.17 -17.94 3.44
N VAL A 125 41.02 -17.42 3.02
CA VAL A 125 40.92 -16.48 1.92
C VAL A 125 40.98 -15.08 2.49
N GLU A 126 42.00 -14.35 2.07
CA GLU A 126 42.27 -12.98 2.50
C GLU A 126 41.10 -12.07 2.11
N VAL A 127 40.63 -11.25 3.05
CA VAL A 127 39.59 -10.24 2.77
C VAL A 127 40.18 -9.18 1.86
N LEU A 128 39.58 -8.95 0.69
CA LEU A 128 40.05 -7.87 -0.18
C LEU A 128 39.54 -6.53 0.36
N SER A 129 40.40 -5.83 1.08
CA SER A 129 40.21 -4.43 1.43
C SER A 129 40.88 -3.53 0.40
N VAL A 130 40.13 -2.53 -0.07
CA VAL A 130 40.63 -1.48 -0.97
C VAL A 130 40.18 -0.12 -0.48
N THR A 131 40.98 0.90 -0.77
CA THR A 131 40.67 2.28 -0.40
C THR A 131 40.08 3.00 -1.61
N SER A 132 38.94 3.65 -1.41
CA SER A 132 38.28 4.49 -2.42
C SER A 132 38.98 5.83 -2.60
N GLN A 133 38.56 6.61 -3.60
CA GLN A 133 39.03 7.98 -3.83
C GLN A 133 38.89 8.89 -2.60
N GLU A 134 37.89 8.63 -1.77
CA GLU A 134 37.56 9.40 -0.57
C GLU A 134 38.37 8.97 0.66
N GLY A 135 39.32 8.03 0.50
CA GLY A 135 40.12 7.50 1.60
C GLY A 135 39.38 6.47 2.47
N LEU A 136 38.16 6.07 2.09
CA LEU A 136 37.38 5.07 2.81
C LEU A 136 37.77 3.66 2.41
N THR A 137 38.08 2.81 3.39
CA THR A 137 38.40 1.40 3.19
C THR A 137 37.12 0.59 3.04
N ILE A 138 36.92 -0.03 1.89
CA ILE A 138 35.80 -0.90 1.58
C ILE A 138 36.26 -2.35 1.43
N GLY A 139 35.48 -3.29 1.95
CA GLY A 139 35.69 -4.73 1.75
C GLY A 139 34.98 -5.20 0.49
N LEU A 140 35.63 -5.97 -0.36
CA LEU A 140 35.06 -6.49 -1.61
C LEU A 140 35.05 -8.02 -1.60
N ALA A 141 33.89 -8.61 -1.87
CA ALA A 141 33.75 -10.02 -2.19
C ALA A 141 33.68 -10.18 -3.72
N ILE A 142 34.58 -10.95 -4.30
CA ILE A 142 34.73 -11.09 -5.75
C ILE A 142 34.80 -12.55 -6.13
N ASN A 143 34.16 -12.92 -7.25
CA ASN A 143 34.35 -14.21 -7.88
C ASN A 143 35.05 -14.03 -9.22
N VAL A 144 36.12 -14.78 -9.42
CA VAL A 144 36.83 -14.84 -10.70
C VAL A 144 36.67 -16.24 -11.24
N ARG A 145 35.98 -16.37 -12.37
CA ARG A 145 35.92 -17.61 -13.12
C ARG A 145 37.06 -17.64 -14.13
N TYR A 146 37.95 -18.62 -13.99
CA TYR A 146 39.12 -18.79 -14.84
C TYR A 146 39.32 -20.25 -15.22
N GLN A 147 40.19 -20.47 -16.21
CA GLN A 147 40.56 -21.76 -16.74
C GLN A 147 42.03 -21.70 -17.14
N LEU A 148 42.80 -22.78 -16.96
CA LEU A 148 44.18 -22.83 -17.46
C LEU A 148 44.16 -23.07 -18.98
N ASP A 149 44.96 -22.30 -19.74
CA ASP A 149 45.09 -22.53 -21.19
C ASP A 149 45.85 -23.85 -21.42
N PRO A 150 45.21 -24.88 -22.00
CA PRO A 150 45.88 -26.14 -22.28
C PRO A 150 47.13 -25.96 -23.14
N ARG A 151 47.22 -24.93 -23.97
CA ARG A 151 48.35 -24.71 -24.90
C ARG A 151 49.61 -24.20 -24.21
N ARG A 152 49.50 -23.64 -23.01
CA ARG A 152 50.59 -22.99 -22.27
C ARG A 152 50.89 -23.67 -20.93
N LEU A 153 50.43 -24.90 -20.72
CA LEU A 153 50.65 -25.63 -19.48
C LEU A 153 52.12 -25.91 -19.18
N ASP A 154 52.95 -26.05 -20.23
CA ASP A 154 54.40 -26.17 -20.11
C ASP A 154 55.03 -24.90 -19.52
N TYR A 155 54.56 -23.72 -19.92
CA TYR A 155 54.95 -22.45 -19.30
C TYR A 155 54.48 -22.37 -17.85
N ILE A 156 53.25 -22.80 -17.57
CA ILE A 156 52.66 -22.78 -16.22
C ILE A 156 53.47 -23.66 -15.26
N GLN A 157 53.79 -24.89 -15.66
CA GLN A 157 54.60 -25.82 -14.86
C GLN A 157 56.00 -25.28 -14.53
N ASN A 158 56.62 -24.55 -15.47
CA ASN A 158 58.00 -24.08 -15.31
C ASN A 158 58.13 -22.77 -14.53
N ASN A 159 57.19 -21.83 -14.74
CA ASN A 159 57.36 -20.45 -14.30
C ASN A 159 56.43 -20.07 -13.14
N LEU A 160 55.31 -20.77 -12.98
CA LEU A 160 54.35 -20.44 -11.93
C LEU A 160 54.50 -21.35 -10.71
N PRO A 161 54.38 -20.79 -9.49
CA PRO A 161 54.38 -21.58 -8.28
C PRO A 161 53.05 -22.34 -8.13
N GLN A 162 53.12 -23.50 -7.50
CA GLN A 162 51.97 -24.40 -7.31
C GLN A 162 51.56 -24.45 -5.82
N PRO A 163 50.26 -24.41 -5.50
CA PRO A 163 49.11 -24.35 -6.40
C PRO A 163 48.84 -22.93 -6.96
N VAL A 164 48.57 -22.85 -8.26
CA VAL A 164 48.30 -21.59 -8.99
C VAL A 164 47.09 -20.84 -8.41
N GLU A 165 46.09 -21.60 -7.94
CA GLU A 165 44.84 -21.08 -7.39
C GLU A 165 45.03 -20.22 -6.14
N GLU A 166 46.06 -20.53 -5.33
CA GLU A 166 46.28 -19.86 -4.05
C GLU A 166 47.40 -18.81 -4.14
N GLN A 167 48.41 -19.05 -5.00
CA GLN A 167 49.62 -18.23 -4.99
C GLN A 167 49.62 -17.10 -6.02
N ILE A 168 48.82 -17.21 -7.09
CA ILE A 168 48.91 -16.29 -8.24
C ILE A 168 47.60 -15.56 -8.48
N VAL A 169 46.48 -16.27 -8.52
CA VAL A 169 45.18 -15.64 -8.78
C VAL A 169 44.82 -14.59 -7.71
N PRO A 170 44.92 -14.87 -6.39
CA PRO A 170 44.54 -13.90 -5.37
C PRO A 170 45.34 -12.57 -5.41
N PRO A 171 46.69 -12.57 -5.44
CA PRO A 171 47.44 -11.32 -5.43
C PRO A 171 47.26 -10.50 -6.72
N VAL A 172 47.09 -11.15 -7.88
CA VAL A 172 46.85 -10.45 -9.15
C VAL A 172 45.48 -9.76 -9.15
N VAL A 173 44.44 -10.45 -8.67
CA VAL A 173 43.09 -9.90 -8.52
C VAL A 173 43.11 -8.74 -7.51
N ALA A 174 43.71 -8.95 -6.34
CA ALA A 174 43.81 -7.93 -5.31
C ALA A 174 44.55 -6.67 -5.81
N SER A 175 45.66 -6.85 -6.53
CA SER A 175 46.42 -5.77 -7.12
C SER A 175 45.60 -4.98 -8.16
N ALA A 176 44.85 -5.66 -9.03
CA ALA A 176 44.03 -4.99 -10.04
C ALA A 176 42.94 -4.11 -9.42
N PHE A 177 42.24 -4.61 -8.38
CA PHE A 177 41.26 -3.81 -7.66
C PHE A 177 41.91 -2.66 -6.87
N ARG A 178 43.07 -2.88 -6.25
CA ARG A 178 43.83 -1.83 -5.54
C ARG A 178 44.35 -0.72 -6.46
N GLU A 179 44.49 -0.98 -7.76
CA GLU A 179 44.88 0.02 -8.74
C GLU A 179 43.69 0.80 -9.30
N ILE A 180 42.56 0.13 -9.54
CA ILE A 180 41.41 0.72 -10.22
C ILE A 180 40.49 1.47 -9.25
N VAL A 181 40.15 0.85 -8.12
CA VAL A 181 39.15 1.36 -7.16
C VAL A 181 39.48 2.72 -6.56
N PRO A 182 40.75 3.09 -6.27
CA PRO A 182 41.08 4.42 -5.75
C PRO A 182 40.68 5.59 -6.66
N ASN A 183 40.38 5.33 -7.95
CA ASN A 183 39.92 6.37 -8.89
C ASN A 183 38.40 6.60 -8.84
N TYR A 184 37.67 5.90 -7.98
CA TYR A 184 36.22 5.94 -7.90
C TYR A 184 35.76 6.25 -6.46
N THR A 185 34.63 6.94 -6.35
CA THR A 185 33.96 7.18 -5.06
C THR A 185 33.28 5.92 -4.54
N VAL A 186 32.96 5.86 -3.26
CA VAL A 186 32.24 4.72 -2.68
C VAL A 186 30.88 4.50 -3.37
N ARG A 187 30.18 5.58 -3.71
CA ARG A 187 28.90 5.54 -4.45
C ARG A 187 29.04 4.98 -5.87
N ASP A 188 30.14 5.30 -6.56
CA ASP A 188 30.42 4.79 -7.90
C ASP A 188 30.68 3.28 -7.89
N VAL A 189 31.45 2.80 -6.91
CA VAL A 189 31.77 1.37 -6.72
C VAL A 189 30.51 0.58 -6.39
N PHE A 190 29.62 1.15 -5.58
CA PHE A 190 28.37 0.50 -5.17
C PHE A 190 27.29 0.50 -6.27
N ALA A 191 27.04 1.65 -6.90
CA ALA A 191 25.89 1.81 -7.80
C ALA A 191 26.26 2.44 -9.15
N ALA A 192 26.72 3.69 -9.15
CA ALA A 192 26.68 4.53 -10.36
C ALA A 192 27.58 4.02 -11.51
N ARG A 193 28.72 3.38 -11.20
CA ARG A 193 29.70 2.93 -12.20
C ARG A 193 30.19 1.50 -11.97
N ARG A 194 29.40 0.68 -11.26
CA ARG A 194 29.76 -0.71 -10.93
C ARG A 194 30.13 -1.52 -12.17
N GLU A 195 29.38 -1.37 -13.26
CA GLU A 195 29.61 -2.09 -14.51
C GLU A 195 30.90 -1.65 -15.22
N GLU A 196 31.20 -0.35 -15.20
CA GLU A 196 32.43 0.21 -15.75
C GLU A 196 33.65 -0.34 -14.99
N ILE A 197 33.59 -0.33 -13.66
CA ILE A 197 34.65 -0.86 -12.78
C ILE A 197 34.83 -2.35 -13.00
N ARG A 198 33.73 -3.11 -13.11
CA ARG A 198 33.76 -4.54 -13.44
C ARG A 198 34.48 -4.79 -14.75
N LYS A 199 34.13 -4.06 -15.81
CA LYS A 199 34.75 -4.22 -17.13
C LYS A 199 36.25 -3.87 -17.11
N ARG A 200 36.62 -2.70 -16.59
CA ARG A 200 38.04 -2.29 -16.49
C ARG A 200 38.87 -3.27 -15.68
N THR A 201 38.32 -3.75 -14.57
CA THR A 201 39.00 -4.73 -13.72
C THR A 201 39.11 -6.09 -14.40
N THR A 202 38.07 -6.52 -15.11
CA THR A 202 38.12 -7.75 -15.93
C THR A 202 39.21 -7.65 -16.99
N ASP A 203 39.29 -6.53 -17.72
CA ASP A 203 40.30 -6.33 -18.76
C ASP A 203 41.73 -6.33 -18.18
N ALA A 204 41.94 -5.65 -17.04
CA ALA A 204 43.22 -5.60 -16.35
C ALA A 204 43.66 -6.99 -15.83
N ILE A 205 42.76 -7.73 -15.18
CA ILE A 205 43.03 -9.07 -14.66
C ILE A 205 43.28 -10.04 -15.82
N SER A 206 42.45 -10.00 -16.87
CA SER A 206 42.59 -10.86 -18.06
C SER A 206 43.91 -10.63 -18.77
N LYS A 207 44.38 -9.38 -18.86
CA LYS A 207 45.68 -9.05 -19.45
C LYS A 207 46.84 -9.60 -18.65
N ARG A 208 46.80 -9.49 -17.31
CA ARG A 208 47.87 -9.98 -16.41
C ARG A 208 47.91 -11.51 -16.37
N LEU A 209 46.78 -12.14 -16.02
CA LEU A 209 46.67 -13.59 -15.94
C LEU A 209 46.81 -14.27 -17.31
N GLY A 210 46.40 -13.60 -18.39
CA GLY A 210 46.60 -14.08 -19.75
C GLY A 210 48.07 -14.16 -20.15
N ALA A 211 48.93 -13.27 -19.64
CA ALA A 211 50.38 -13.35 -19.84
C ALA A 211 50.97 -14.63 -19.23
N ASP A 212 50.37 -15.13 -18.15
CA ASP A 212 50.77 -16.34 -17.44
C ASP A 212 50.11 -17.63 -17.97
N GLY A 213 49.22 -17.53 -18.96
CA GLY A 213 48.51 -18.69 -19.53
C GLY A 213 47.23 -19.05 -18.79
N ILE A 214 46.70 -18.15 -17.95
CA ILE A 214 45.43 -18.32 -17.24
C ILE A 214 44.36 -17.51 -17.99
N LEU A 215 43.35 -18.19 -18.52
CA LEU A 215 42.23 -17.59 -19.24
C LEU A 215 41.13 -17.20 -18.26
N VAL A 216 40.86 -15.90 -18.17
CA VAL A 216 39.78 -15.36 -17.34
C VAL A 216 38.52 -15.28 -18.18
N LYS A 217 37.44 -15.94 -17.73
CA LYS A 217 36.14 -15.90 -18.41
C LYS A 217 35.29 -14.76 -17.90
N GLU A 218 35.28 -14.56 -16.59
CA GLU A 218 34.39 -13.58 -15.97
C GLU A 218 34.88 -13.17 -14.58
N VAL A 219 34.72 -11.89 -14.26
CA VAL A 219 34.90 -11.34 -12.91
C VAL A 219 33.57 -10.77 -12.43
N MET A 220 33.13 -11.22 -11.27
CA MET A 220 31.87 -10.79 -10.65
C MET A 220 32.17 -10.18 -9.28
N VAL A 221 31.67 -8.98 -9.02
CA VAL A 221 31.68 -8.38 -7.68
C VAL A 221 30.42 -8.83 -6.96
N ARG A 222 30.52 -9.63 -5.89
CA ARG A 222 29.38 -10.16 -5.15
C ARG A 222 28.85 -9.13 -4.17
N ASP A 223 29.62 -8.86 -3.13
CA ASP A 223 29.22 -7.99 -2.02
C ASP A 223 30.27 -6.91 -1.75
N ILE A 224 29.80 -5.74 -1.32
CA ILE A 224 30.64 -4.61 -0.95
C ILE A 224 30.32 -4.27 0.51
N LYS A 225 31.31 -4.42 1.39
CA LYS A 225 31.21 -4.06 2.80
C LYS A 225 31.71 -2.63 2.99
N LEU A 226 30.78 -1.73 3.27
CA LEU A 226 31.04 -0.34 3.60
C LEU A 226 31.52 -0.20 5.05
N PRO A 227 32.34 0.81 5.38
CA PRO A 227 32.56 1.22 6.76
C PRO A 227 31.23 1.53 7.46
N GLU A 228 31.08 1.07 8.70
CA GLU A 228 29.82 1.19 9.45
C GLU A 228 29.35 2.64 9.58
N GLN A 229 30.29 3.57 9.85
CA GLN A 229 30.00 5.00 9.95
C GLN A 229 29.44 5.59 8.65
N TYR A 230 29.94 5.15 7.49
CA TYR A 230 29.47 5.62 6.19
C TYR A 230 28.11 5.01 5.84
N ALA A 231 27.93 3.71 6.13
CA ALA A 231 26.66 3.03 5.93
C ALA A 231 25.52 3.70 6.74
N GLN A 232 25.78 4.02 8.02
CA GLN A 232 24.82 4.75 8.86
C GLN A 232 24.52 6.15 8.33
N GLY A 233 25.54 6.87 7.85
CA GLY A 233 25.35 8.20 7.25
C GLY A 233 24.51 8.16 5.97
N LEU A 234 24.77 7.18 5.10
CA LEU A 234 24.02 6.97 3.86
C LEU A 234 22.57 6.54 4.13
N GLU A 235 22.36 5.64 5.10
CA GLU A 235 21.03 5.25 5.54
C GLU A 235 20.25 6.45 6.09
N GLY A 236 20.91 7.30 6.90
CA GLY A 236 20.31 8.55 7.39
C GLY A 236 19.95 9.53 6.25
N LEU A 237 20.79 9.63 5.21
CA LEU A 237 20.48 10.45 4.03
C LEU A 237 19.28 9.89 3.25
N LEU A 238 19.24 8.59 3.01
CA LEU A 238 18.14 7.92 2.32
C LEU A 238 16.82 8.07 3.09
N LEU A 239 16.86 7.95 4.42
CA LEU A 239 15.69 8.19 5.28
C LEU A 239 15.20 9.63 5.16
N LYS A 240 16.11 10.61 5.15
CA LYS A 240 15.74 12.03 4.97
C LYS A 240 15.18 12.33 3.57
N GLU A 241 15.73 11.72 2.53
CA GLU A 241 15.18 11.83 1.17
C GLU A 241 13.75 11.26 1.13
N GLN A 242 13.52 10.09 1.74
CA GLN A 242 12.18 9.50 1.85
C GLN A 242 11.22 10.34 2.69
N GLU A 243 11.68 10.95 3.79
CA GLU A 243 10.89 11.88 4.60
C GLU A 243 10.50 13.12 3.79
N ASN A 244 11.44 13.69 3.03
CA ASN A 244 11.16 14.83 2.17
C ASN A 244 10.13 14.49 1.09
N ASP A 245 10.26 13.33 0.44
CA ASP A 245 9.28 12.85 -0.55
C ASP A 245 7.88 12.66 0.06
N ARG A 246 7.81 12.14 1.29
CA ARG A 246 6.55 12.04 2.05
C ARG A 246 5.94 13.40 2.34
N LEU A 247 6.74 14.36 2.80
CA LEU A 247 6.26 15.73 3.08
C LEU A 247 5.76 16.43 1.83
N VAL A 248 6.45 16.26 0.70
CA VAL A 248 6.00 16.80 -0.60
C VAL A 248 4.65 16.19 -0.98
N PHE A 249 4.50 14.86 -0.85
CA PHE A 249 3.25 14.18 -1.14
C PHE A 249 2.10 14.61 -0.19
N GLU A 250 2.39 14.77 1.09
CA GLU A 250 1.43 15.26 2.09
C GLU A 250 0.99 16.70 1.79
N THR A 251 1.93 17.57 1.44
CA THR A 251 1.64 18.96 1.04
C THR A 251 0.73 18.99 -0.19
N GLN A 252 1.01 18.16 -1.20
CA GLN A 252 0.13 18.04 -2.38
C GLN A 252 -1.27 17.53 -2.02
N ILE A 253 -1.39 16.62 -1.06
CA ILE A 253 -2.69 16.15 -0.54
C ILE A 253 -3.44 17.30 0.15
N GLN A 254 -2.77 18.06 1.01
CA GLN A 254 -3.38 19.20 1.69
C GLN A 254 -3.81 20.30 0.71
N GLU A 255 -2.99 20.63 -0.28
CA GLU A 255 -3.35 21.57 -1.35
C GLU A 255 -4.60 21.12 -2.12
N LYS A 256 -4.69 19.83 -2.46
CA LYS A 256 -5.90 19.27 -3.09
C LYS A 256 -7.11 19.35 -2.17
N GLN A 257 -6.96 19.11 -0.86
CA GLN A 257 -8.05 19.25 0.10
C GLN A 257 -8.53 20.69 0.22
N VAL A 258 -7.62 21.67 0.29
CA VAL A 258 -7.96 23.10 0.29
C VAL A 258 -8.71 23.46 -0.99
N ARG A 259 -8.23 23.03 -2.15
CA ARG A 259 -8.93 23.27 -3.42
C ARG A 259 -10.31 22.63 -3.47
N ILE A 260 -10.49 21.42 -2.92
CA ILE A 260 -11.81 20.78 -2.81
C ILE A 260 -12.73 21.61 -1.90
N ALA A 261 -12.24 22.09 -0.76
CA ALA A 261 -13.00 22.92 0.17
C ALA A 261 -13.41 24.27 -0.46
N GLU A 262 -12.50 24.91 -1.20
CA GLU A 262 -12.81 26.13 -1.97
C GLU A 262 -13.90 25.87 -3.01
N LEU A 263 -13.76 24.81 -3.82
CA LEU A 263 -14.78 24.42 -4.81
C LEU A 263 -16.12 24.09 -4.16
N GLN A 264 -16.13 23.48 -2.97
CA GLN A 264 -17.35 23.22 -2.21
C GLN A 264 -17.98 24.50 -1.65
N ALA A 265 -17.17 25.44 -1.16
CA ALA A 265 -17.64 26.75 -0.69
C ALA A 265 -18.24 27.56 -1.85
N ASP A 266 -17.58 27.58 -3.01
CA ASP A 266 -18.10 28.21 -4.23
C ASP A 266 -19.40 27.53 -4.69
N ALA A 267 -19.45 26.21 -4.68
CA ALA A 267 -20.67 25.48 -5.01
C ALA A 267 -21.81 25.77 -4.03
N ALA A 268 -21.52 25.91 -2.74
CA ALA A 268 -22.49 26.29 -1.72
C ALA A 268 -23.01 27.71 -1.95
N LYS A 269 -22.12 28.67 -2.22
CA LYS A 269 -22.48 30.05 -2.56
C LYS A 269 -23.37 30.11 -3.81
N VAL A 270 -23.03 29.38 -4.86
CA VAL A 270 -23.83 29.30 -6.09
C VAL A 270 -25.20 28.67 -5.81
N ARG A 271 -25.28 27.62 -4.99
CA ARG A 271 -26.55 27.01 -4.58
C ARG A 271 -27.41 27.98 -3.79
N GLU A 272 -26.83 28.71 -2.84
CA GLU A 272 -27.54 29.69 -2.02
C GLU A 272 -28.10 30.83 -2.88
N VAL A 273 -27.32 31.37 -3.81
CA VAL A 273 -27.79 32.38 -4.78
C VAL A 273 -28.93 31.83 -5.62
N LYS A 274 -28.80 30.61 -6.18
CA LYS A 274 -29.89 29.99 -6.96
C LYS A 274 -31.14 29.72 -6.13
N HIS A 275 -30.99 29.34 -4.86
CA HIS A 275 -32.13 29.18 -3.95
C HIS A 275 -32.82 30.51 -3.69
N ALA A 276 -32.05 31.57 -3.38
CA ALA A 276 -32.61 32.90 -3.18
C ALA A 276 -33.30 33.46 -4.45
N GLU A 277 -32.72 33.23 -5.64
CA GLU A 277 -33.33 33.55 -6.92
C GLU A 277 -34.63 32.76 -7.15
N GLY A 278 -34.62 31.45 -6.83
CA GLY A 278 -35.81 30.59 -6.87
C GLY A 278 -36.92 31.09 -5.94
N ASP A 279 -36.60 31.40 -4.69
CA ASP A 279 -37.55 31.92 -3.70
C ASP A 279 -38.09 33.31 -4.10
N ALA A 280 -37.24 34.16 -4.70
CA ALA A 280 -37.68 35.44 -5.25
C ALA A 280 -38.66 35.22 -6.43
N GLN A 281 -38.36 34.29 -7.34
CA GLN A 281 -39.26 33.95 -8.45
C GLN A 281 -40.59 33.36 -7.96
N VAL A 282 -40.56 32.48 -6.94
CA VAL A 282 -41.77 31.93 -6.31
C VAL A 282 -42.61 33.06 -5.70
N ARG A 283 -42.01 34.02 -4.99
CA ARG A 283 -42.73 35.18 -4.43
C ARG A 283 -43.34 36.06 -5.52
N VAL A 284 -42.60 36.34 -6.59
CA VAL A 284 -43.13 37.11 -7.73
C VAL A 284 -44.29 36.37 -8.40
N LEU A 285 -44.18 35.05 -8.57
CA LEU A 285 -45.23 34.21 -9.16
C LEU A 285 -46.47 34.16 -8.26
N GLN A 286 -46.31 34.05 -6.93
CA GLN A 286 -47.40 34.10 -5.97
C GLN A 286 -48.10 35.46 -6.00
N ALA A 287 -47.35 36.57 -5.92
CA ALA A 287 -47.92 37.91 -6.01
C ALA A 287 -48.66 38.14 -7.34
N LYS A 288 -48.13 37.60 -8.44
CA LYS A 288 -48.81 37.64 -9.75
C LYS A 288 -50.09 36.80 -9.75
N SER A 289 -50.04 35.60 -9.18
CA SER A 289 -51.21 34.72 -9.06
C SER A 289 -52.30 35.34 -8.19
N GLU A 290 -51.93 35.99 -7.09
CA GLU A 290 -52.83 36.74 -6.23
C GLU A 290 -53.41 37.95 -6.94
N SER A 291 -52.61 38.70 -7.70
CA SER A 291 -53.06 39.80 -8.54
C SER A 291 -54.07 39.33 -9.59
N ASP A 292 -53.78 38.23 -10.29
CA ASP A 292 -54.68 37.67 -11.31
C ASP A 292 -55.98 37.18 -10.66
N ALA A 293 -55.93 36.52 -9.49
CA ALA A 293 -57.12 36.17 -8.72
C ALA A 293 -57.91 37.40 -8.23
N MET A 294 -57.20 38.48 -7.86
CA MET A 294 -57.81 39.75 -7.48
C MET A 294 -58.57 40.38 -8.65
N GLN A 295 -58.05 40.31 -9.88
CA GLN A 295 -58.76 40.83 -11.07
C GLN A 295 -60.12 40.17 -11.28
N TYR A 296 -60.26 38.86 -11.01
CA TYR A 296 -61.55 38.17 -11.12
C TYR A 296 -62.46 38.44 -9.92
N THR A 297 -61.90 38.59 -8.72
CA THR A 297 -62.69 38.76 -7.48
C THR A 297 -63.15 40.20 -7.24
N LEU A 298 -62.42 41.21 -7.72
CA LEU A 298 -62.79 42.63 -7.61
C LEU A 298 -64.18 42.94 -8.19
N PRO A 299 -64.52 42.59 -9.45
CA PRO A 299 -65.84 42.89 -10.01
C PRO A 299 -66.96 42.16 -9.27
N LEU A 300 -66.70 40.96 -8.72
CA LEU A 300 -67.65 40.25 -7.85
C LEU A 300 -67.88 40.99 -6.55
N LYS A 301 -66.80 41.44 -5.87
CA LYS A 301 -66.89 42.25 -4.65
C LYS A 301 -67.55 43.60 -4.91
N GLU A 302 -67.27 44.26 -6.03
CA GLU A 302 -67.93 45.50 -6.42
C GLU A 302 -69.44 45.30 -6.59
N LYS A 303 -69.87 44.23 -7.28
CA LYS A 303 -71.29 43.86 -7.38
C LYS A 303 -71.91 43.56 -6.03
N GLN A 304 -71.18 42.88 -5.14
CA GLN A 304 -71.64 42.58 -3.79
C GLN A 304 -71.80 43.87 -2.96
N ILE A 305 -70.83 44.79 -3.03
CA ILE A 305 -70.92 46.12 -2.39
C ILE A 305 -72.10 46.92 -2.95
N GLN A 306 -72.36 46.86 -4.26
CA GLN A 306 -73.53 47.49 -4.86
C GLN A 306 -74.84 46.88 -4.35
N GLN A 307 -74.94 45.55 -4.27
CA GLN A 307 -76.11 44.87 -3.67
C GLN A 307 -76.31 45.30 -2.22
N THR A 308 -75.26 45.28 -1.40
CA THR A 308 -75.35 45.71 0.01
C THR A 308 -75.74 47.18 0.12
N ARG A 309 -75.26 48.07 -0.77
CA ARG A 309 -75.70 49.47 -0.82
C ARG A 309 -77.19 49.60 -1.14
N LEU A 310 -77.68 48.84 -2.11
CA LEU A 310 -79.10 48.83 -2.48
C LEU A 310 -79.97 48.29 -1.34
N GLU A 311 -79.55 47.21 -0.68
CA GLU A 311 -80.22 46.68 0.51
C GLU A 311 -80.23 47.69 1.67
N ALA A 312 -79.11 48.38 1.91
CA ALA A 312 -79.02 49.43 2.93
C ALA A 312 -79.92 50.63 2.61
N GLN A 313 -80.03 51.03 1.33
CA GLN A 313 -80.97 52.07 0.89
C GLN A 313 -82.43 51.62 1.10
N ALA A 314 -82.78 50.38 0.71
CA ALA A 314 -84.11 49.83 0.92
C ALA A 314 -84.48 49.73 2.41
N ARG A 315 -83.54 49.31 3.27
CA ARG A 315 -83.72 49.30 4.74
C ARG A 315 -83.91 50.71 5.30
N LYS A 316 -83.17 51.69 4.80
CA LYS A 316 -83.33 53.09 5.21
C LYS A 316 -84.72 53.61 4.84
N GLU A 317 -85.17 53.34 3.61
CA GLU A 317 -86.49 53.75 3.14
C GLU A 317 -87.62 53.07 3.94
N SER A 318 -87.51 51.77 4.22
CA SER A 318 -88.50 51.07 5.05
C SER A 318 -88.52 51.59 6.50
N THR A 319 -87.37 51.96 7.06
CA THR A 319 -87.28 52.56 8.39
C THR A 319 -87.97 53.93 8.43
N ILE A 320 -87.80 54.76 7.38
CA ILE A 320 -88.48 56.06 7.27
C ILE A 320 -90.00 55.88 7.15
N LYS A 321 -90.48 55.00 6.26
CA LYS A 321 -91.92 54.72 6.10
C LYS A 321 -92.55 54.19 7.40
N ASN A 322 -91.84 53.30 8.12
CA ASN A 322 -92.32 52.81 9.42
C ASN A 322 -92.38 53.91 10.48
N ALA A 323 -91.43 54.86 10.47
CA ALA A 323 -91.44 56.00 11.38
C ALA A 323 -92.57 57.00 11.04
N GLU A 324 -92.84 57.26 9.76
CA GLU A 324 -93.97 58.08 9.30
C GLU A 324 -95.32 57.46 9.69
N ALA A 325 -95.50 56.15 9.46
CA ALA A 325 -96.71 55.44 9.85
C ALA A 325 -96.95 55.47 11.38
N ALA A 326 -95.88 55.34 12.18
CA ALA A 326 -95.97 55.46 13.64
C ALA A 326 -96.33 56.89 14.09
N ALA A 327 -95.84 57.92 13.38
CA ALA A 327 -96.19 59.31 13.66
C ALA A 327 -97.66 59.60 13.31
N GLU A 328 -98.17 59.13 12.18
CA GLU A 328 -99.58 59.25 11.79
C GLU A 328 -100.51 58.55 12.80
N ALA A 329 -100.15 57.33 13.22
CA ALA A 329 -100.91 56.61 14.25
C ALA A 329 -101.02 57.41 15.55
N LYS A 330 -99.93 58.07 15.99
CA LYS A 330 -99.92 58.89 17.20
C LYS A 330 -100.77 60.16 17.08
N VAL A 331 -100.85 60.75 15.88
CA VAL A 331 -101.74 61.90 15.60
C VAL A 331 -103.21 61.47 15.66
N ILE A 332 -103.54 60.30 15.12
CA ILE A 332 -104.90 59.74 15.19
C ILE A 332 -105.29 59.46 16.64
N ASP A 333 -104.40 58.82 17.41
CA ASP A 333 -104.64 58.49 18.82
C ASP A 333 -104.82 59.76 19.66
N SER A 334 -104.03 60.82 19.41
CA SER A 334 -104.18 62.12 20.06
C SER A 334 -105.52 62.81 19.71
N LYS A 335 -106.02 62.66 18.48
CA LYS A 335 -107.35 63.18 18.10
C LYS A 335 -108.47 62.39 18.78
N ALA A 336 -108.34 61.07 18.85
CA ALA A 336 -109.30 60.20 19.52
C ALA A 336 -109.36 60.46 21.04
N GLU A 337 -108.22 60.70 21.71
CA GLU A 337 -108.20 61.12 23.12
C GLU A 337 -108.89 62.46 23.34
N HIS A 338 -108.70 63.42 22.42
CA HIS A 338 -109.32 64.74 22.54
C HIS A 338 -110.85 64.67 22.40
N GLU A 339 -111.36 63.91 21.43
CA GLU A 339 -112.79 63.64 21.29
C GLU A 339 -113.36 62.91 22.52
N ARG A 340 -112.63 61.91 23.06
CA ARG A 340 -113.05 61.19 24.28
C ARG A 340 -113.16 62.15 25.48
N ARG A 341 -112.23 63.11 25.65
CA ARG A 341 -112.30 64.10 26.73
C ARG A 341 -113.50 65.03 26.60
N ASN A 342 -113.82 65.49 25.39
CA ASN A 342 -114.99 66.35 25.16
C ASN A 342 -116.30 65.63 25.48
N MET A 343 -116.45 64.36 25.06
CA MET A 343 -117.66 63.58 25.40
C MET A 343 -117.83 63.35 26.90
N LEU A 344 -116.73 63.16 27.65
CA LEU A 344 -116.79 63.04 29.10
C LEU A 344 -117.19 64.37 29.78
N ALA A 345 -116.67 65.49 29.30
CA ALA A 345 -117.03 66.82 29.82
C ALA A 345 -118.51 67.15 29.59
N ASP A 346 -119.06 66.80 28.42
CA ASP A 346 -120.48 66.99 28.10
C ASP A 346 -121.39 66.08 28.96
N ALA A 347 -120.96 64.85 29.25
CA ALA A 347 -121.69 63.95 30.14
C ALA A 347 -121.72 64.47 31.59
N GLU A 348 -120.60 65.04 32.06
CA GLU A 348 -120.49 65.62 33.40
C GLU A 348 -121.31 66.91 33.55
N ALA A 349 -121.33 67.78 32.53
CA ALA A 349 -122.18 68.96 32.48
C ALA A 349 -123.69 68.59 32.52
N ASN A 350 -124.10 67.56 31.79
CA ASN A 350 -125.47 67.07 31.82
C ASN A 350 -125.86 66.50 33.19
N ARG A 351 -124.96 65.75 33.84
CA ARG A 351 -125.19 65.19 35.17
C ARG A 351 -125.44 66.29 36.22
N ILE A 352 -124.60 67.33 36.23
CA ILE A 352 -124.75 68.48 37.15
C ILE A 352 -126.08 69.20 36.94
N ARG A 353 -126.50 69.37 35.68
CA ARG A 353 -127.76 70.03 35.35
C ARG A 353 -128.98 69.26 35.86
N VAL A 354 -128.98 67.93 35.73
CA VAL A 354 -130.08 67.09 36.21
C VAL A 354 -130.14 67.05 37.74
N THR A 355 -129.00 66.96 38.42
CA THR A 355 -128.96 66.99 39.89
C THR A 355 -129.40 68.34 40.46
N ALA A 356 -129.01 69.46 39.84
CA ALA A 356 -129.42 70.79 40.28
C ALA A 356 -130.94 71.03 40.13
N VAL A 357 -131.57 70.49 39.08
CA VAL A 357 -133.03 70.54 38.90
C VAL A 357 -133.75 69.69 39.96
N ALA A 358 -133.24 68.50 40.26
CA ALA A 358 -133.80 67.63 41.29
C ALA A 358 -133.71 68.24 42.71
N ASP A 359 -132.58 68.86 43.05
CA ASP A 359 -132.40 69.54 44.35
C ASP A 359 -133.32 70.77 44.50
N ALA A 360 -133.52 71.52 43.41
CA ALA A 360 -134.41 72.69 43.42
C ALA A 360 -135.89 72.29 43.64
N ASP A 361 -136.34 71.19 43.02
CA ASP A 361 -137.69 70.67 43.23
C ASP A 361 -137.88 70.11 44.64
N ARG A 362 -136.86 69.43 45.18
CA ARG A 362 -136.85 68.97 46.56
C ARG A 362 -136.99 70.15 47.54
N MET A 363 -136.24 71.23 47.38
CA MET A 363 -136.35 72.41 48.25
C MET A 363 -137.73 73.09 48.18
N LYS A 364 -138.35 73.15 46.99
CA LYS A 364 -139.71 73.67 46.84
C LYS A 364 -140.73 72.81 47.58
N SER A 365 -140.60 71.48 47.48
CA SER A 365 -141.49 70.55 48.18
C SER A 365 -141.32 70.64 49.71
N GLU A 366 -140.09 70.77 50.21
CA GLU A 366 -139.80 70.99 51.64
C GLU A 366 -140.38 72.32 52.15
N ALA A 367 -140.29 73.40 51.35
CA ALA A 367 -140.84 74.72 51.69
C ALA A 367 -142.38 74.74 51.76
N ILE A 368 -143.07 73.97 50.90
CA ILE A 368 -144.54 73.87 50.91
C ILE A 368 -145.01 73.11 52.16
N VAL A 369 -144.33 72.02 52.53
CA VAL A 369 -144.66 71.22 53.74
C VAL A 369 -144.45 72.04 55.01
N LEU A 370 -143.38 72.85 55.07
CA LEU A 370 -143.09 73.76 56.19
C LEU A 370 -144.15 74.86 56.40
N LYS A 371 -144.86 75.26 55.34
CA LYS A 371 -145.88 76.32 55.40
C LYS A 371 -147.24 75.84 55.91
N GLN A 372 -147.56 74.54 55.76
CA GLN A 372 -148.86 73.99 56.15
C GLN A 372 -148.91 73.43 57.59
N ASN A 373 -147.78 73.12 58.21
CA ASN A 373 -147.72 72.56 59.56
C ASN A 373 -146.65 73.24 60.43
N PRO A 374 -146.98 74.34 61.14
CA PRO A 374 -146.02 75.10 61.94
C PRO A 374 -145.44 74.36 63.15
N LEU A 375 -145.94 73.16 63.48
CA LEU A 375 -145.39 72.30 64.53
C LEU A 375 -144.19 71.43 64.06
N LEU A 376 -143.90 71.36 62.74
CA LEU A 376 -142.77 70.57 62.19
C LEU A 376 -141.42 71.30 62.26
N ILE A 377 -141.39 72.63 62.41
CA ILE A 377 -140.15 73.42 62.49
C ILE A 377 -139.29 72.98 63.69
N ASN A 378 -139.94 72.66 64.83
CA ASN A 378 -139.23 72.17 66.00
C ASN A 378 -138.67 70.75 65.83
N LYS A 379 -139.24 69.93 64.92
CA LYS A 379 -138.73 68.58 64.62
C LYS A 379 -137.52 68.61 63.67
N ILE A 380 -137.54 69.47 62.65
CA ILE A 380 -136.43 69.57 61.67
C ILE A 380 -135.17 70.20 62.30
N ILE A 381 -135.33 71.14 63.24
CA ILE A 381 -134.21 71.70 64.00
C ILE A 381 -133.57 70.60 64.88
N ALA A 382 -134.37 69.71 65.46
CA ALA A 382 -133.86 68.58 66.23
C ALA A 382 -133.10 67.55 65.35
N GLU A 383 -133.58 67.25 64.14
CA GLU A 383 -132.89 66.33 63.21
C GLU A 383 -131.60 66.93 62.63
N LYS A 384 -131.57 68.22 62.22
CA LYS A 384 -130.34 68.86 61.69
C LYS A 384 -129.25 69.11 62.74
N LEU A 385 -129.58 69.14 64.02
CA LEU A 385 -128.59 69.18 65.11
C LEU A 385 -128.06 67.78 65.48
N SER A 386 -128.77 66.70 65.13
CA SER A 386 -128.28 65.33 65.30
C SER A 386 -127.37 64.86 64.17
N ASP A 387 -127.52 65.39 62.95
CA ASP A 387 -126.76 64.99 61.75
C ASP A 387 -125.38 65.69 61.61
N LYS A 388 -124.94 66.41 62.66
CA LYS A 388 -123.67 67.16 62.67
C LYS A 388 -122.63 66.62 63.65
N VAL A 389 -122.65 65.32 63.89
CA VAL A 389 -121.51 64.55 64.41
C VAL A 389 -121.07 63.52 63.38
#